data_AF-A0A2E7ACG1-F1
#
_entry.id   AF-A0A2E7ACG1-F1
#
_cell.length_a   1.000
_cell.length_b   1.000
_cell.length_c   1.000
_cell.angle_alpha   90.00
_cell.angle_beta   90.00
_cell.angle_gamma   90.00
#
_symmetry.space_group_name_H-M   'P 1'
#
loop_
_entity.id
_entity.type
_entity.pdbx_description
1 polymer ?
#
loop_
_entity_poly.entity_id
_entity_poly.type
_entity_poly.pdbx_seq_one_letter_code
_entity_poly.pdbx_strand_id
1 'polypeptide(L)'
;MHEVGLIGGTFDRFHDGHALLLDRSLEACTSVEVWLTSDSSAHSKDPRVLGWEDRCQEIRDKLGIDSAQRIRFGVLEDAFGPAPNHPNAGAITCTPETRSVCDEINSMRLHNRLQPLDIIEVGHLLAWDGIPISSSRIRNGEIDRTGQPWIPNLVREGSINLTPEVESELKDPFGQLVPGPEDNPSVAMSKVIAQIGTESAPIIAVGDVTVLTLQNLGRPADIALVDGLTRRQPWDGAEGIDHSAYDVVLRCQSPPGSLTPSLLEACEQAMLSWMEDGITHLVEVEGEEDLAPLILHPLAPLGSVVLYGQPGSGVVLRWCSEESKQRCRKLLGGFDSGD
;
A
#
# COMPACT_ATOMS: atom_id res chain seq x y z
N MET A 1 -32.64 14.58 15.42
CA MET A 1 -31.71 13.44 15.50
C MET A 1 -32.51 12.19 15.21
N HIS A 2 -32.10 11.43 14.20
CA HIS A 2 -32.72 10.17 13.82
C HIS A 2 -32.38 9.08 14.84
N GLU A 3 -33.22 8.07 15.01
CA GLU A 3 -32.93 7.00 15.98
C GLU A 3 -31.77 6.10 15.50
N VAL A 4 -31.86 5.64 14.25
CA VAL A 4 -30.85 4.81 13.58
C VAL A 4 -30.47 5.45 12.24
N GLY A 5 -29.17 5.66 12.04
CA GLY A 5 -28.56 6.00 10.76
C GLY A 5 -27.90 4.79 10.11
N LEU A 6 -27.95 4.69 8.79
CA LEU A 6 -27.31 3.62 8.02
C LEU A 6 -26.12 4.17 7.25
N ILE A 7 -25.02 3.42 7.21
CA ILE A 7 -23.91 3.67 6.29
C ILE A 7 -23.49 2.33 5.66
N GLY A 8 -23.30 2.31 4.34
CA GLY A 8 -22.82 1.15 3.61
C GLY A 8 -21.50 1.44 2.90
N GLY A 9 -20.59 0.47 2.88
CA GLY A 9 -19.33 0.63 2.16
C GLY A 9 -18.35 -0.50 2.42
N THR A 10 -17.18 -0.47 1.77
CA THR A 10 -16.13 -1.45 2.04
C THR A 10 -15.37 -1.13 3.30
N PHE A 11 -15.11 0.15 3.60
CA PHE A 11 -14.36 0.60 4.79
C PHE A 11 -13.00 -0.08 4.97
N ASP A 12 -12.32 -0.38 3.86
CA ASP A 12 -10.95 -0.87 3.89
C ASP A 12 -9.96 0.25 4.23
N ARG A 13 -8.87 -0.06 4.93
CA ARG A 13 -7.86 0.91 5.36
C ARG A 13 -8.51 2.15 5.96
N PHE A 14 -9.20 2.00 7.09
CA PHE A 14 -10.02 3.07 7.65
C PHE A 14 -9.21 4.37 7.76
N HIS A 15 -9.68 5.40 7.04
CA HIS A 15 -8.96 6.63 6.72
C HIS A 15 -9.83 7.86 7.00
N ASP A 16 -9.26 9.06 6.93
CA ASP A 16 -9.93 10.28 7.39
C ASP A 16 -11.23 10.58 6.61
N GLY A 17 -11.29 10.22 5.32
CA GLY A 17 -12.55 10.27 4.55
C GLY A 17 -13.68 9.41 5.14
N HIS A 18 -13.38 8.18 5.59
CA HIS A 18 -14.37 7.34 6.28
C HIS A 18 -14.73 7.89 7.66
N ALA A 19 -13.76 8.45 8.39
CA ALA A 19 -14.01 9.08 9.68
C ALA A 19 -14.99 10.24 9.54
N LEU A 20 -14.80 11.12 8.55
CA LEU A 20 -15.73 12.21 8.27
C LEU A 20 -17.15 11.70 7.98
N LEU A 21 -17.29 10.67 7.12
CA LEU A 21 -18.58 10.08 6.79
C LEU A 21 -19.30 9.56 8.04
N LEU A 22 -18.57 8.86 8.90
CA LEU A 22 -19.09 8.27 10.12
C LEU A 22 -19.44 9.34 11.18
N ASP A 23 -18.60 10.36 11.34
CA ASP A 23 -18.84 11.47 12.26
C ASP A 23 -20.12 12.23 11.90
N ARG A 24 -20.34 12.52 10.61
CA ARG A 24 -21.58 13.16 10.14
C ARG A 24 -22.82 12.32 10.44
N SER A 25 -22.71 11.01 10.30
CA SER A 25 -23.80 10.10 10.65
C SER A 25 -24.09 10.08 12.15
N LEU A 26 -23.04 10.08 12.99
CA LEU A 26 -23.14 10.10 14.46
C LEU A 26 -23.65 11.46 15.00
N GLU A 27 -23.41 12.56 14.29
CA GLU A 27 -23.99 13.88 14.59
C GLU A 27 -25.51 13.88 14.38
N ALA A 28 -25.98 13.22 13.32
CA ALA A 28 -27.38 13.22 12.92
C ALA A 28 -28.24 12.14 13.60
N CYS A 29 -27.65 11.07 14.12
CA CYS A 29 -28.36 9.86 14.55
C CYS A 29 -27.95 9.38 15.94
N THR A 30 -28.88 8.93 16.78
CA THR A 30 -28.59 8.40 18.13
C THR A 30 -27.70 7.15 18.06
N SER A 31 -27.90 6.27 17.08
CA SER A 31 -27.04 5.12 16.79
C SER A 31 -26.82 4.99 15.29
N VAL A 32 -25.73 4.32 14.90
CA VAL A 32 -25.36 4.12 13.50
C VAL A 32 -25.08 2.64 13.25
N GLU A 33 -25.66 2.10 12.19
CA GLU A 33 -25.33 0.78 11.69
C GLU A 33 -24.40 0.92 10.48
N VAL A 34 -23.19 0.38 10.61
CA VAL A 34 -22.18 0.37 9.55
C VAL A 34 -22.20 -1.00 8.89
N TRP A 35 -22.61 -1.03 7.63
CA TRP A 35 -22.78 -2.23 6.83
C TRP A 35 -21.58 -2.37 5.89
N LEU A 36 -20.69 -3.30 6.24
CA LEU A 36 -19.43 -3.53 5.53
C LEU A 36 -19.62 -4.60 4.47
N THR A 37 -19.14 -4.36 3.24
CA THR A 37 -19.18 -5.37 2.16
C THR A 37 -18.59 -6.69 2.63
N SER A 38 -19.19 -7.82 2.25
CA SER A 38 -18.66 -9.15 2.55
C SER A 38 -17.27 -9.36 1.95
N ASP A 39 -16.49 -10.28 2.53
CA ASP A 39 -15.11 -10.54 2.10
C ASP A 39 -15.06 -11.06 0.66
N SER A 40 -15.98 -11.94 0.28
CA SER A 40 -16.11 -12.41 -1.10
C SER A 40 -16.28 -11.25 -2.09
N SER A 41 -17.16 -10.29 -1.78
CA SER A 41 -17.39 -9.10 -2.60
C SER A 41 -16.19 -8.17 -2.62
N ALA A 42 -15.54 -7.97 -1.47
CA ALA A 42 -14.37 -7.11 -1.36
C ALA A 42 -13.15 -7.67 -2.10
N HIS A 43 -12.82 -8.94 -1.88
CA HIS A 43 -11.68 -9.64 -2.50
C HIS A 43 -11.89 -9.88 -3.99
N SER A 44 -13.13 -9.98 -4.47
CA SER A 44 -13.41 -10.02 -5.91
C SER A 44 -13.01 -8.74 -6.64
N LYS A 45 -12.99 -7.60 -5.95
CA LYS A 45 -12.57 -6.31 -6.50
C LYS A 45 -11.07 -6.10 -6.32
N ASP A 46 -10.55 -6.39 -5.14
CA ASP A 46 -9.13 -6.28 -4.84
C ASP A 46 -8.78 -7.28 -3.72
N PRO A 47 -7.92 -8.29 -4.00
CA PRO A 47 -7.59 -9.33 -3.03
C PRO A 47 -6.80 -8.80 -1.81
N ARG A 48 -6.29 -7.57 -1.86
CA ARG A 48 -5.52 -6.93 -0.78
C ARG A 48 -6.40 -6.26 0.28
N VAL A 49 -7.72 -6.24 0.08
CA VAL A 49 -8.68 -5.70 1.07
C VAL A 49 -8.64 -6.55 2.34
N LEU A 50 -8.70 -5.89 3.50
CA LEU A 50 -8.75 -6.56 4.80
C LEU A 50 -10.04 -7.38 4.99
N GLY A 51 -9.96 -8.44 5.80
CA GLY A 51 -11.13 -9.23 6.19
C GLY A 51 -12.18 -8.41 6.95
N TRP A 52 -13.42 -8.89 7.00
CA TRP A 52 -14.54 -8.15 7.57
C TRP A 52 -14.31 -7.82 9.04
N GLU A 53 -13.80 -8.79 9.82
CA GLU A 53 -13.45 -8.59 11.23
C GLU A 53 -12.36 -7.53 11.40
N ASP A 54 -11.31 -7.57 10.59
CA ASP A 54 -10.20 -6.60 10.66
C ASP A 54 -10.69 -5.19 10.34
N ARG A 55 -11.52 -5.02 9.30
CA ARG A 55 -12.11 -3.73 8.94
C ARG A 55 -13.02 -3.19 10.05
N CYS A 56 -13.83 -4.04 10.66
CA CYS A 56 -14.62 -3.66 11.83
C CYS A 56 -13.73 -3.22 13.00
N GLN A 57 -12.61 -3.92 13.22
CA GLN A 57 -11.68 -3.60 14.30
C GLN A 57 -10.97 -2.27 14.04
N GLU A 58 -10.54 -1.99 12.81
CA GLU A 58 -9.93 -0.70 12.45
C GLU A 58 -10.86 0.48 12.72
N ILE A 59 -12.16 0.33 12.41
CA ILE A 59 -13.17 1.35 12.73
C ILE A 59 -13.25 1.55 14.23
N ARG A 60 -13.33 0.47 15.03
CA ARG A 60 -13.43 0.57 16.50
C ARG A 60 -12.21 1.23 17.11
N ASP A 61 -11.01 0.85 16.67
CA ASP A 61 -9.74 1.35 17.23
C ASP A 61 -9.55 2.85 17.00
N LYS A 62 -10.20 3.40 15.96
CA LYS A 62 -10.14 4.82 15.62
C LYS A 62 -11.20 5.66 16.30
N LEU A 63 -12.21 5.04 16.91
CA LEU A 63 -13.30 5.74 17.57
C LEU A 63 -13.06 5.89 19.07
N GLY A 64 -13.53 7.00 19.62
CA GLY A 64 -13.67 7.14 21.06
C GLY A 64 -14.68 6.14 21.64
N ILE A 65 -14.53 5.81 22.92
CA ILE A 65 -15.35 4.81 23.63
C ILE A 65 -16.86 5.10 23.47
N ASP A 66 -17.27 6.37 23.58
CA ASP A 66 -18.67 6.77 23.49
C ASP A 66 -19.24 6.57 22.08
N SER A 67 -18.47 6.91 21.04
CA SER A 67 -18.87 6.70 19.65
C SER A 67 -18.95 5.22 19.30
N ALA A 68 -17.98 4.42 19.77
CA ALA A 68 -17.95 2.98 19.52
C ALA A 68 -19.18 2.25 20.08
N GLN A 69 -19.73 2.67 21.23
CA GLN A 69 -20.95 2.08 21.81
C GLN A 69 -22.22 2.36 20.98
N ARG A 70 -22.19 3.40 20.15
CA ARG A 70 -23.32 3.81 19.29
C ARG A 70 -23.29 3.12 17.93
N ILE A 71 -22.28 2.31 17.66
CA ILE A 71 -22.10 1.64 16.37
C ILE A 71 -22.44 0.16 16.46
N ARG A 72 -23.15 -0.32 15.44
CA ARG A 72 -23.34 -1.74 15.17
C ARG A 72 -22.81 -2.07 13.79
N PHE A 73 -22.19 -3.24 13.65
CA PHE A 73 -21.65 -3.69 12.38
C PHE A 73 -22.56 -4.76 11.76
N GLY A 74 -22.75 -4.67 10.45
CA GLY A 74 -23.46 -5.66 9.64
C GLY A 74 -22.66 -6.05 8.41
N VAL A 75 -23.02 -7.19 7.81
CA VAL A 75 -22.43 -7.65 6.54
C VAL A 75 -23.35 -7.20 5.40
N LEU A 76 -22.77 -6.49 4.44
CA LEU A 76 -23.43 -6.03 3.22
C LEU A 76 -23.16 -7.04 2.10
N GLU A 77 -24.15 -7.90 1.85
CA GLU A 77 -24.08 -8.98 0.84
C GLU A 77 -24.58 -8.53 -0.55
N ASP A 78 -25.30 -7.42 -0.63
CA ASP A 78 -25.83 -6.86 -1.88
C ASP A 78 -25.70 -5.33 -1.90
N ALA A 79 -26.20 -4.69 -2.96
CA ALA A 79 -26.04 -3.24 -3.17
C ALA A 79 -26.85 -2.36 -2.18
N PHE A 80 -27.85 -2.91 -1.49
CA PHE A 80 -28.83 -2.13 -0.71
C PHE A 80 -28.82 -2.47 0.78
N GLY A 81 -28.40 -3.68 1.15
CA GLY A 81 -28.40 -4.17 2.52
C GLY A 81 -29.79 -4.12 3.15
N PRO A 82 -29.91 -3.80 4.46
CA PRO A 82 -31.22 -3.73 5.11
C PRO A 82 -32.01 -2.47 4.75
N ALA A 83 -31.39 -1.47 4.11
CA ALA A 83 -31.93 -0.12 4.02
C ALA A 83 -33.34 -0.03 3.40
N PRO A 84 -33.70 -0.82 2.37
CA PRO A 84 -35.06 -0.83 1.81
C PRO A 84 -36.14 -1.31 2.76
N ASN A 85 -35.77 -2.07 3.79
CA ASN A 85 -36.71 -2.78 4.68
C ASN A 85 -36.54 -2.41 6.17
N HIS A 86 -35.50 -1.65 6.54
CA HIS A 86 -35.19 -1.33 7.93
C HIS A 86 -36.24 -0.36 8.52
N PRO A 87 -37.12 -0.81 9.43
CA PRO A 87 -38.29 -0.02 9.85
C PRO A 87 -37.92 1.14 10.77
N ASN A 88 -36.80 1.02 11.50
CA ASN A 88 -36.38 2.01 12.51
C ASN A 88 -35.32 2.98 11.97
N ALA A 89 -34.89 2.83 10.71
CA ALA A 89 -33.88 3.70 10.11
C ALA A 89 -34.55 5.02 9.70
N GLY A 90 -33.95 6.13 10.12
CA GLY A 90 -34.39 7.49 9.80
C GLY A 90 -33.49 8.22 8.81
N ALA A 91 -32.22 7.83 8.72
CA ALA A 91 -31.25 8.43 7.81
C ALA A 91 -30.33 7.40 7.16
N ILE A 92 -29.78 7.79 6.01
CA ILE A 92 -28.69 7.08 5.33
C ILE A 92 -27.61 8.09 4.94
N THR A 93 -26.36 7.77 5.26
CA THR A 93 -25.22 8.64 4.96
C THR A 93 -24.47 8.08 3.75
N CYS A 94 -24.16 8.94 2.79
CA CYS A 94 -23.52 8.55 1.54
C CYS A 94 -22.51 9.59 1.04
N THR A 95 -21.68 9.19 0.09
CA THR A 95 -20.85 10.10 -0.71
C THR A 95 -21.62 10.57 -1.95
N PRO A 96 -21.15 11.59 -2.69
CA PRO A 96 -21.82 12.03 -3.91
C PRO A 96 -22.01 10.92 -4.95
N GLU A 97 -21.07 9.98 -5.06
CA GLU A 97 -21.12 8.86 -6.02
C GLU A 97 -22.18 7.83 -5.67
N THR A 98 -22.52 7.70 -4.38
CA THR A 98 -23.50 6.72 -3.88
C THR A 98 -24.88 7.34 -3.65
N ARG A 99 -25.05 8.64 -3.92
CA ARG A 99 -26.31 9.36 -3.75
C ARG A 99 -27.47 8.75 -4.53
N SER A 100 -27.24 8.39 -5.79
CA SER A 100 -28.29 7.79 -6.64
C SER A 100 -28.79 6.45 -6.09
N VAL A 101 -27.90 5.67 -5.44
CA VAL A 101 -28.28 4.41 -4.78
C VAL A 101 -29.19 4.70 -3.58
N CYS A 102 -28.93 5.77 -2.83
CA CYS A 102 -29.82 6.19 -1.74
C CYS A 102 -31.20 6.65 -2.22
N ASP A 103 -31.27 7.33 -3.37
CA ASP A 103 -32.55 7.69 -3.99
C ASP A 103 -33.34 6.46 -4.46
N GLU A 104 -32.65 5.44 -4.99
CA GLU A 104 -33.25 4.14 -5.33
C GLU A 104 -33.76 3.42 -4.08
N ILE A 105 -32.97 3.37 -3.00
CA ILE A 105 -33.38 2.83 -1.71
C ILE A 105 -34.67 3.51 -1.23
N ASN A 106 -34.76 4.84 -1.34
CA ASN A 106 -35.98 5.57 -0.95
C ASN A 106 -37.19 5.21 -1.81
N SER A 107 -36.99 4.95 -3.11
CA SER A 107 -38.05 4.45 -3.99
C SER A 107 -38.54 3.06 -3.58
N MET A 108 -37.62 2.16 -3.21
CA MET A 108 -37.95 0.83 -2.68
C MET A 108 -38.68 0.92 -1.33
N ARG A 109 -38.25 1.81 -0.43
CA ARG A 109 -38.90 2.03 0.87
C ARG A 109 -40.34 2.48 0.71
N LEU A 110 -40.61 3.41 -0.21
CA LEU A 110 -41.97 3.85 -0.52
C LEU A 110 -42.85 2.69 -1.02
N HIS A 111 -42.31 1.83 -1.89
CA HIS A 111 -43.00 0.61 -2.33
C HIS A 111 -43.30 -0.34 -1.15
N ASN A 112 -42.36 -0.46 -0.22
CA ASN A 112 -42.48 -1.24 1.01
C ASN A 112 -43.30 -0.56 2.13
N ARG A 113 -43.93 0.60 1.84
CA ARG A 113 -44.74 1.39 2.78
C ARG A 113 -43.96 1.92 3.99
N LEU A 114 -42.66 2.16 3.81
CA LEU A 114 -41.79 2.82 4.76
C LEU A 114 -41.58 4.28 4.37
N GLN A 115 -41.31 5.12 5.37
CA GLN A 115 -40.92 6.51 5.11
C GLN A 115 -39.53 6.56 4.44
N PRO A 116 -39.31 7.48 3.49
CA PRO A 116 -37.98 7.75 2.95
C PRO A 116 -36.99 8.08 4.08
N LEU A 117 -35.74 7.64 3.91
CA LEU A 117 -34.61 8.04 4.73
C LEU A 117 -34.20 9.46 4.36
N ASP A 118 -33.85 10.24 5.38
CA ASP A 118 -33.09 11.47 5.20
C ASP A 118 -31.70 11.14 4.65
N ILE A 119 -31.33 11.71 3.51
CA ILE A 119 -30.05 11.40 2.86
C ILE A 119 -29.03 12.45 3.27
N ILE A 120 -28.04 12.01 4.04
CA ILE A 120 -26.93 12.83 4.52
C ILE A 120 -25.76 12.64 3.56
N GLU A 121 -25.61 13.57 2.63
CA GLU A 121 -24.52 13.54 1.65
C GLU A 121 -23.28 14.22 2.22
N VAL A 122 -22.15 13.52 2.16
CA VAL A 122 -20.85 13.97 2.69
C VAL A 122 -19.82 13.97 1.57
N GLY A 123 -19.26 15.13 1.27
CA GLY A 123 -18.19 15.26 0.28
C GLY A 123 -16.89 14.59 0.74
N HIS A 124 -16.03 14.27 -0.23
CA HIS A 124 -14.72 13.66 0.05
C HIS A 124 -13.76 14.63 0.73
N LEU A 125 -12.92 14.09 1.61
CA LEU A 125 -11.68 14.75 2.01
C LEU A 125 -10.62 14.57 0.93
N LEU A 126 -9.93 15.66 0.62
CA LEU A 126 -8.87 15.67 -0.38
C LEU A 126 -7.52 15.37 0.27
N ALA A 127 -6.69 14.61 -0.45
CA ALA A 127 -5.30 14.38 -0.10
C ALA A 127 -4.43 15.60 -0.46
N TRP A 128 -3.12 15.50 -0.20
CA TRP A 128 -2.13 16.54 -0.47
C TRP A 128 -2.11 17.04 -1.92
N ASP A 129 -2.53 16.20 -2.87
CA ASP A 129 -2.55 16.48 -4.31
C ASP A 129 -3.91 16.97 -4.82
N GLY A 130 -4.88 17.21 -3.94
CA GLY A 130 -6.22 17.67 -4.29
C GLY A 130 -7.16 16.59 -4.84
N ILE A 131 -6.71 15.32 -4.89
CA ILE A 131 -7.54 14.17 -5.27
C ILE A 131 -8.15 13.55 -3.99
N PRO A 132 -9.39 13.03 -4.01
CA PRO A 132 -10.00 12.37 -2.86
C PRO A 132 -9.12 11.28 -2.21
N ILE A 133 -9.13 11.23 -0.88
CA ILE A 133 -8.55 10.13 -0.10
C ILE A 133 -9.41 8.88 -0.33
N SER A 134 -8.79 7.76 -0.72
CA SER A 134 -9.49 6.49 -0.86
C SER A 134 -8.63 5.29 -0.47
N SER A 135 -9.27 4.19 -0.05
CA SER A 135 -8.60 2.94 0.31
C SER A 135 -7.70 2.41 -0.79
N SER A 136 -8.11 2.53 -2.07
CA SER A 136 -7.31 2.06 -3.20
C SER A 136 -5.98 2.81 -3.30
N ARG A 137 -5.98 4.13 -3.14
CA ARG A 137 -4.76 4.94 -3.16
C ARG A 137 -3.82 4.61 -2.00
N ILE A 138 -4.39 4.31 -0.82
CA ILE A 138 -3.62 3.85 0.35
C ILE A 138 -3.00 2.48 0.07
N ARG A 139 -3.77 1.54 -0.47
CA ARG A 139 -3.28 0.21 -0.86
C ARG A 139 -2.24 0.28 -1.97
N ASN A 140 -2.35 1.23 -2.91
CA ASN A 140 -1.38 1.42 -3.97
C ASN A 140 -0.09 2.13 -3.51
N GLY A 141 -0.04 2.61 -2.26
CA GLY A 141 1.15 3.30 -1.74
C GLY A 141 1.27 4.75 -2.20
N GLU A 142 0.20 5.36 -2.70
CA GLU A 142 0.21 6.76 -3.14
C GLU A 142 0.16 7.74 -1.94
N ILE A 143 -0.66 7.40 -0.94
CA ILE A 143 -0.92 8.23 0.23
C ILE A 143 -1.06 7.38 1.49
N ASP A 144 -0.87 8.00 2.66
CA ASP A 144 -1.26 7.42 3.94
C ASP A 144 -2.75 7.66 4.25
N ARG A 145 -3.21 7.13 5.39
CA ARG A 145 -4.62 7.23 5.84
C ARG A 145 -5.11 8.67 6.08
N THR A 146 -4.20 9.64 6.17
CA THR A 146 -4.51 11.06 6.34
C THR A 146 -4.39 11.85 5.04
N GLY A 147 -4.07 11.17 3.94
CA GLY A 147 -3.88 11.80 2.63
C GLY A 147 -2.53 12.47 2.44
N GLN A 148 -1.51 12.12 3.23
CA GLN A 148 -0.14 12.61 3.04
C GLN A 148 0.69 11.64 2.19
N PRO A 149 1.68 12.11 1.42
CA PRO A 149 2.52 11.22 0.62
C PRO A 149 3.47 10.40 1.52
N TRP A 150 3.86 9.22 1.01
CA TRP A 150 4.88 8.39 1.68
C TRP A 150 6.31 8.87 1.40
N ILE A 151 6.55 9.41 0.19
CA ILE A 151 7.82 10.01 -0.20
C ILE A 151 7.83 11.50 0.20
N PRO A 152 8.76 11.96 1.07
CA PRO A 152 8.92 13.37 1.38
C PRO A 152 9.31 14.20 0.17
N ASN A 153 8.89 15.47 0.11
CA ASN A 153 9.22 16.39 -0.98
C ASN A 153 10.73 16.58 -1.18
N LEU A 154 11.52 16.48 -0.10
CA LEU A 154 12.98 16.59 -0.16
C LEU A 154 13.60 15.62 -1.18
N VAL A 155 13.08 14.40 -1.28
CA VAL A 155 13.56 13.37 -2.23
C VAL A 155 13.20 13.72 -3.68
N ARG A 156 12.14 14.52 -3.88
CA ARG A 156 11.66 14.97 -5.20
C ARG A 156 12.37 16.23 -5.69
N GLU A 157 12.75 17.11 -4.78
CA GLU A 157 13.31 18.43 -5.10
C GLU A 157 14.79 18.38 -5.51
N GLY A 158 15.52 17.35 -5.07
CA GLY A 158 16.94 17.20 -5.41
C GLY A 158 17.54 15.91 -4.88
N SER A 159 18.84 15.74 -5.11
CA SER A 159 19.60 14.65 -4.52
C SER A 159 19.70 14.84 -3.02
N ILE A 160 19.63 13.76 -2.26
CA ILE A 160 19.79 13.75 -0.80
C ILE A 160 20.87 12.76 -0.41
N ASN A 161 21.61 13.08 0.65
CA ASN A 161 22.76 12.30 1.11
C ASN A 161 22.52 11.68 2.47
N LEU A 162 23.03 10.45 2.62
CA LEU A 162 22.95 9.68 3.85
C LEU A 162 23.69 10.40 4.98
N THR A 163 22.99 10.61 6.09
CA THR A 163 23.57 11.18 7.32
C THR A 163 24.12 10.06 8.22
N PRO A 164 25.11 10.34 9.08
CA PRO A 164 25.62 9.36 10.04
C PRO A 164 24.54 8.79 10.97
N GLU A 165 23.54 9.60 11.30
CA GLU A 165 22.38 9.20 12.11
C GLU A 165 21.55 8.14 11.38
N VAL A 166 21.20 8.39 10.12
CA VAL A 166 20.44 7.43 9.30
C VAL A 166 21.28 6.18 9.02
N GLU A 167 22.55 6.33 8.67
CA GLU A 167 23.47 5.20 8.46
C GLU A 167 23.49 4.27 9.68
N SER A 168 23.50 4.82 10.89
CA SER A 168 23.44 4.02 12.10
C SER A 168 22.12 3.28 12.28
N GLU A 169 20.98 3.83 11.83
CA GLU A 169 19.67 3.16 11.85
C GLU A 169 19.56 2.03 10.78
N LEU A 170 20.43 2.05 9.76
CA LEU A 170 20.46 1.06 8.67
C LEU A 170 21.38 -0.15 8.93
N LYS A 171 22.17 -0.15 10.01
CA LYS A 171 23.09 -1.25 10.34
C LYS A 171 22.38 -2.57 10.61
N ASP A 172 21.18 -2.50 11.18
CA ASP A 172 20.35 -3.67 11.40
C ASP A 172 19.50 -3.94 10.16
N PRO A 173 19.43 -5.19 9.66
CA PRO A 173 18.68 -5.52 8.46
C PRO A 173 17.22 -5.12 8.61
N PHE A 174 16.72 -4.36 7.63
CA PHE A 174 15.33 -3.92 7.60
C PHE A 174 14.44 -5.02 7.03
N GLY A 175 14.18 -6.03 7.85
CA GLY A 175 13.29 -7.14 7.51
C GLY A 175 13.72 -8.45 8.16
N GLN A 176 13.13 -9.54 7.68
CA GLN A 176 13.48 -10.87 8.13
C GLN A 176 14.73 -11.33 7.38
N LEU A 177 15.84 -11.47 8.09
CA LEU A 177 17.04 -12.11 7.54
C LEU A 177 16.80 -13.61 7.41
N VAL A 178 16.86 -14.12 6.18
CA VAL A 178 16.82 -15.55 5.87
C VAL A 178 18.25 -16.02 5.62
N PRO A 179 18.84 -16.81 6.55
CA PRO A 179 20.24 -17.15 6.46
C PRO A 179 20.52 -18.19 5.37
N GLY A 180 21.65 -18.00 4.70
CA GLY A 180 22.16 -18.92 3.68
C GLY A 180 23.68 -18.81 3.52
N PRO A 181 24.32 -19.87 2.99
CA PRO A 181 25.74 -19.86 2.68
C PRO A 181 26.04 -18.88 1.53
N GLU A 182 27.12 -18.13 1.65
CA GLU A 182 27.51 -17.08 0.70
C GLU A 182 27.86 -17.64 -0.69
N ASP A 183 28.45 -18.84 -0.74
CA ASP A 183 28.76 -19.57 -1.96
C ASP A 183 27.55 -20.24 -2.62
N ASN A 184 26.40 -20.28 -1.94
CA ASN A 184 25.16 -20.82 -2.49
C ASN A 184 23.91 -20.03 -2.02
N PRO A 185 23.68 -18.83 -2.58
CA PRO A 185 22.54 -17.97 -2.26
C PRO A 185 21.17 -18.63 -2.46
N SER A 186 21.09 -19.64 -3.35
CA SER A 186 19.87 -20.37 -3.68
C SER A 186 19.21 -21.04 -2.46
N VAL A 187 19.99 -21.40 -1.44
CA VAL A 187 19.48 -22.02 -0.21
C VAL A 187 18.61 -21.06 0.59
N ALA A 188 19.03 -19.80 0.74
CA ALA A 188 18.22 -18.77 1.38
C ALA A 188 17.03 -18.40 0.50
N MET A 189 17.28 -18.17 -0.80
CA MET A 189 16.25 -17.71 -1.72
C MET A 189 15.12 -18.74 -1.90
N SER A 190 15.41 -20.04 -1.93
CA SER A 190 14.36 -21.07 -2.00
C SER A 190 13.41 -21.03 -0.79
N LYS A 191 13.93 -20.68 0.41
CA LYS A 191 13.11 -20.50 1.61
C LYS A 191 12.26 -19.23 1.51
N VAL A 192 12.82 -18.15 0.96
CA VAL A 192 12.10 -16.90 0.69
C VAL A 192 10.95 -17.15 -0.28
N ILE A 193 11.21 -17.80 -1.42
CA ILE A 193 10.20 -18.14 -2.44
C ILE A 193 9.06 -18.96 -1.85
N ALA A 194 9.37 -19.90 -0.95
CA ALA A 194 8.36 -20.71 -0.26
C ALA A 194 7.50 -19.90 0.73
N GLN A 195 8.05 -18.82 1.32
CA GLN A 195 7.34 -17.95 2.26
C GLN A 195 6.42 -16.95 1.57
N ILE A 196 6.87 -16.34 0.48
CA ILE A 196 6.07 -15.33 -0.26
C ILE A 196 4.86 -15.96 -0.99
N GLY A 197 4.86 -17.26 -1.29
CA GLY A 197 3.69 -17.88 -1.93
C GLY A 197 3.32 -17.25 -3.28
N THR A 198 2.03 -17.18 -3.62
CA THR A 198 1.52 -16.45 -4.79
C THR A 198 0.95 -15.10 -4.34
N GLU A 199 1.75 -14.05 -4.43
CA GLU A 199 1.34 -12.71 -4.02
C GLU A 199 0.52 -12.00 -5.11
N SER A 200 -0.38 -11.09 -4.71
CA SER A 200 -1.11 -10.19 -5.61
C SER A 200 -0.39 -8.84 -5.80
N ALA A 201 0.88 -8.77 -5.43
CA ALA A 201 1.71 -7.57 -5.37
C ALA A 201 3.13 -7.93 -5.87
N PRO A 202 3.92 -6.95 -6.36
CA PRO A 202 5.20 -7.22 -7.02
C PRO A 202 6.24 -7.78 -6.05
N ILE A 203 7.07 -8.67 -6.56
CA ILE A 203 8.34 -9.05 -5.98
C ILE A 203 9.41 -8.12 -6.57
N ILE A 204 10.05 -7.38 -5.67
CA ILE A 204 11.07 -6.40 -6.00
C ILE A 204 12.39 -6.94 -5.48
N ALA A 205 13.40 -7.03 -6.35
CA ALA A 205 14.73 -7.52 -5.98
C ALA A 205 15.77 -6.43 -6.20
N VAL A 206 16.61 -6.23 -5.21
CA VAL A 206 17.69 -5.25 -5.21
C VAL A 206 19.03 -5.98 -5.06
N GLY A 207 19.93 -5.69 -5.99
CA GLY A 207 21.28 -6.21 -6.06
C GLY A 207 21.42 -7.44 -6.95
N ASP A 208 22.51 -7.47 -7.70
CA ASP A 208 22.81 -8.41 -8.78
C ASP A 208 22.69 -9.88 -8.36
N VAL A 209 23.24 -10.24 -7.20
CA VAL A 209 23.18 -11.62 -6.67
C VAL A 209 21.74 -12.01 -6.36
N THR A 210 20.95 -11.11 -5.77
CA THR A 210 19.54 -11.35 -5.42
C THR A 210 18.72 -11.60 -6.69
N VAL A 211 18.88 -10.71 -7.68
CA VAL A 211 18.19 -10.76 -8.97
C VAL A 211 18.54 -12.03 -9.73
N LEU A 212 19.84 -12.34 -9.89
CA LEU A 212 20.27 -13.54 -10.60
C LEU A 212 19.80 -14.83 -9.91
N THR A 213 19.81 -14.85 -8.57
CA THR A 213 19.38 -16.05 -7.81
C THR A 213 17.89 -16.33 -8.00
N LEU A 214 17.05 -15.30 -7.99
CA LEU A 214 15.62 -15.41 -8.30
C LEU A 214 15.38 -15.94 -9.72
N GLN A 215 16.08 -15.36 -10.70
CA GLN A 215 16.03 -15.79 -12.09
C GLN A 215 16.40 -17.28 -12.24
N ASN A 216 17.52 -17.70 -11.64
CA ASN A 216 18.01 -19.08 -11.72
C ASN A 216 17.08 -20.10 -11.04
N LEU A 217 16.25 -19.66 -10.09
CA LEU A 217 15.21 -20.48 -9.47
C LEU A 217 13.89 -20.47 -10.25
N GLY A 218 13.86 -19.85 -11.44
CA GLY A 218 12.69 -19.79 -12.31
C GLY A 218 11.61 -18.83 -11.84
N ARG A 219 11.96 -17.87 -10.97
CA ARG A 219 11.05 -16.85 -10.44
C ARG A 219 11.73 -15.48 -10.48
N PRO A 220 11.95 -14.90 -11.67
CA PRO A 220 12.51 -13.54 -11.79
C PRO A 220 11.65 -12.55 -10.99
N ALA A 221 12.27 -11.47 -10.53
CA ALA A 221 11.55 -10.39 -9.88
C ALA A 221 10.65 -9.68 -10.89
N ASP A 222 9.54 -9.12 -10.43
CA ASP A 222 8.70 -8.25 -11.25
C ASP A 222 9.43 -6.94 -11.55
N ILE A 223 10.15 -6.42 -10.55
CA ILE A 223 10.96 -5.22 -10.65
C ILE A 223 12.34 -5.51 -10.04
N ALA A 224 13.39 -5.41 -10.85
CA ALA A 224 14.76 -5.68 -10.46
C ALA A 224 15.60 -4.41 -10.50
N LEU A 225 16.46 -4.21 -9.52
CA LEU A 225 17.45 -3.12 -9.49
C LEU A 225 18.85 -3.74 -9.38
N VAL A 226 19.74 -3.33 -10.29
CA VAL A 226 21.12 -3.84 -10.39
C VAL A 226 22.08 -2.69 -10.67
N ASP A 227 23.30 -2.74 -10.16
CA ASP A 227 24.34 -1.75 -10.47
C ASP A 227 25.46 -2.32 -11.36
N GLY A 228 25.42 -3.63 -11.65
CA GLY A 228 26.43 -4.34 -12.44
C GLY A 228 27.73 -4.56 -11.67
N LEU A 229 27.76 -4.23 -10.38
CA LEU A 229 28.87 -4.42 -9.48
C LEU A 229 28.47 -5.42 -8.39
N THR A 230 29.46 -6.12 -7.85
CA THR A 230 29.29 -6.71 -6.52
C THR A 230 30.52 -6.38 -5.71
N ARG A 231 30.33 -5.92 -4.47
CA ARG A 231 31.43 -5.49 -3.59
C ARG A 231 32.36 -4.44 -4.23
N ARG A 232 31.79 -3.52 -5.04
CA ARG A 232 32.53 -2.43 -5.73
C ARG A 232 33.55 -2.91 -6.76
N GLN A 233 33.37 -4.11 -7.32
CA GLN A 233 34.10 -4.62 -8.48
C GLN A 233 33.10 -5.10 -9.54
N PRO A 234 33.45 -5.01 -10.84
CA PRO A 234 32.66 -5.63 -11.90
C PRO A 234 32.42 -7.09 -11.56
N TRP A 235 31.16 -7.48 -11.51
CA TRP A 235 30.81 -8.85 -11.17
C TRP A 235 30.79 -9.71 -12.43
N ASP A 236 31.61 -10.76 -12.49
CA ASP A 236 31.65 -11.70 -13.62
C ASP A 236 30.27 -12.36 -13.88
N GLY A 237 29.36 -12.35 -12.90
CA GLY A 237 28.00 -12.86 -13.03
C GLY A 237 26.98 -11.89 -13.63
N ALA A 238 27.33 -10.62 -13.83
CA ALA A 238 26.40 -9.59 -14.35
C ALA A 238 25.91 -9.95 -15.76
N GLU A 239 26.76 -10.57 -16.59
CA GLU A 239 26.37 -11.11 -17.90
C GLU A 239 25.31 -12.22 -17.82
N GLY A 240 25.10 -12.81 -16.64
CA GLY A 240 24.11 -13.86 -16.41
C GLY A 240 22.68 -13.36 -16.21
N ILE A 241 22.48 -12.06 -15.98
CA ILE A 241 21.14 -11.47 -15.83
C ILE A 241 20.51 -11.39 -17.22
N ASP A 242 19.35 -12.02 -17.39
CA ASP A 242 18.66 -12.07 -18.67
C ASP A 242 17.76 -10.84 -18.82
N HIS A 243 18.24 -9.83 -19.54
CA HIS A 243 17.48 -8.61 -19.81
C HIS A 243 16.18 -8.89 -20.59
N SER A 244 16.11 -10.00 -21.33
CA SER A 244 14.90 -10.39 -22.08
C SER A 244 13.81 -11.00 -21.20
N ALA A 245 14.11 -11.27 -19.92
CA ALA A 245 13.13 -11.66 -18.93
C ALA A 245 12.25 -10.49 -18.45
N TYR A 246 12.56 -9.25 -18.82
CA TYR A 246 11.84 -8.05 -18.44
C TYR A 246 11.26 -7.35 -19.68
N ASP A 247 10.08 -6.75 -19.52
CA ASP A 247 9.42 -6.01 -20.61
C ASP A 247 10.14 -4.68 -20.93
N VAL A 248 10.69 -4.03 -19.90
CA VAL A 248 11.33 -2.71 -20.01
C VAL A 248 12.64 -2.67 -19.21
N VAL A 249 13.66 -2.01 -19.79
CA VAL A 249 14.91 -1.68 -19.10
C VAL A 249 15.00 -0.17 -18.90
N LEU A 250 15.14 0.26 -17.65
CA LEU A 250 15.34 1.65 -17.26
C LEU A 250 16.77 1.86 -16.80
N ARG A 251 17.25 3.11 -16.90
CA ARG A 251 18.56 3.53 -16.41
C ARG A 251 18.41 4.73 -15.51
N CYS A 252 19.12 4.72 -14.39
CA CYS A 252 19.16 5.85 -13.47
C CYS A 252 20.54 6.03 -12.85
N GLN A 253 20.77 7.19 -12.22
CA GLN A 253 22.02 7.49 -11.53
C GLN A 253 21.79 7.55 -10.02
N SER A 254 22.66 6.92 -9.24
CA SER A 254 22.57 6.95 -7.77
C SER A 254 23.96 6.90 -7.15
N PRO A 255 24.64 8.04 -6.96
CA PRO A 255 25.97 8.06 -6.38
C PRO A 255 26.03 7.38 -5.00
N PRO A 256 27.21 6.89 -4.57
CA PRO A 256 27.36 6.22 -3.28
C PRO A 256 26.82 7.05 -2.11
N GLY A 257 25.97 6.43 -1.28
CA GLY A 257 25.34 7.10 -0.14
C GLY A 257 24.33 8.20 -0.49
N SER A 258 23.86 8.28 -1.74
CA SER A 258 22.88 9.27 -2.19
C SER A 258 21.60 8.62 -2.70
N LEU A 259 20.48 9.34 -2.56
CA LEU A 259 19.24 9.07 -3.30
C LEU A 259 19.00 10.25 -4.25
N THR A 260 18.70 9.96 -5.52
CA THR A 260 18.55 11.00 -6.55
C THR A 260 17.13 11.03 -7.10
N PRO A 261 16.70 12.15 -7.70
CA PRO A 261 15.47 12.20 -8.49
C PRO A 261 15.45 11.17 -9.62
N SER A 262 16.60 10.89 -10.24
CA SER A 262 16.69 9.90 -11.33
C SER A 262 16.36 8.48 -10.85
N LEU A 263 16.88 8.07 -9.69
CA LEU A 263 16.53 6.77 -9.10
C LEU A 263 15.06 6.74 -8.68
N LEU A 264 14.55 7.84 -8.11
CA LEU A 264 13.14 7.94 -7.72
C LEU A 264 12.21 7.80 -8.94
N GLU A 265 12.46 8.54 -10.01
CA GLU A 265 11.66 8.51 -11.24
C GLU A 265 11.65 7.12 -11.88
N ALA A 266 12.79 6.44 -11.93
CA ALA A 266 12.86 5.06 -12.45
C ALA A 266 12.04 4.09 -11.59
N CYS A 267 12.11 4.20 -10.26
CA CYS A 267 11.30 3.40 -9.35
C CYS A 267 9.80 3.71 -9.48
N GLU A 268 9.41 4.98 -9.61
CA GLU A 268 8.03 5.40 -9.79
C GLU A 268 7.46 4.87 -11.11
N GLN A 269 8.20 4.99 -12.21
CA GLN A 269 7.80 4.48 -13.51
C GLN A 269 7.61 2.96 -13.48
N ALA A 270 8.55 2.23 -12.87
CA ALA A 270 8.45 0.78 -12.75
C ALA A 270 7.23 0.35 -11.92
N MET A 271 6.97 1.00 -10.77
CA MET A 271 5.79 0.69 -9.95
C MET A 271 4.48 1.00 -10.66
N LEU A 272 4.37 2.18 -11.27
CA LEU A 272 3.15 2.59 -11.97
C LEU A 272 2.81 1.62 -13.11
N SER A 273 3.79 1.31 -13.94
CA SER A 273 3.62 0.40 -15.09
C SER A 273 3.27 -1.03 -14.66
N TRP A 274 3.84 -1.51 -13.55
CA TRP A 274 3.46 -2.82 -12.99
C TRP A 274 2.02 -2.80 -12.45
N MET A 275 1.62 -1.74 -11.74
CA MET A 275 0.26 -1.64 -11.17
C MET A 275 -0.82 -1.52 -12.23
N GLU A 276 -0.53 -0.84 -13.35
CA GLU A 276 -1.50 -0.63 -14.43
C GLU A 276 -1.62 -1.86 -15.34
N ASP A 277 -0.49 -2.39 -15.80
CA ASP A 277 -0.46 -3.38 -16.90
C ASP A 277 0.34 -4.65 -16.56
N GLY A 278 0.92 -4.75 -15.36
CA GLY A 278 1.77 -5.88 -14.97
C GLY A 278 3.14 -5.89 -15.67
N ILE A 279 3.57 -4.74 -16.22
CA ILE A 279 4.81 -4.61 -16.98
C ILE A 279 6.01 -4.75 -16.03
N THR A 280 6.88 -5.71 -16.33
CA THR A 280 8.07 -6.01 -15.54
C THR A 280 9.25 -5.13 -15.94
N HIS A 281 10.10 -4.77 -14.97
CA HIS A 281 11.17 -3.80 -15.18
C HIS A 281 12.51 -4.29 -14.64
N LEU A 282 13.57 -4.06 -15.42
CA LEU A 282 14.95 -4.07 -14.93
C LEU A 282 15.46 -2.63 -14.89
N VAL A 283 15.93 -2.18 -13.73
CA VAL A 283 16.49 -0.86 -13.51
C VAL A 283 18.00 -1.00 -13.32
N GLU A 284 18.76 -0.50 -14.29
CA GLU A 284 20.22 -0.42 -14.24
C GLU A 284 20.63 0.88 -13.55
N VAL A 285 21.31 0.77 -12.41
CA VAL A 285 21.74 1.88 -11.57
C VAL A 285 23.21 2.19 -11.84
N GLU A 286 23.49 3.38 -12.37
CA GLU A 286 24.85 3.92 -12.41
C GLU A 286 25.21 4.48 -11.02
N GLY A 287 25.84 3.65 -10.18
CA GLY A 287 26.27 4.01 -8.82
C GLY A 287 26.02 2.89 -7.80
N GLU A 288 25.30 3.16 -6.71
CA GLU A 288 24.90 2.19 -5.68
C GLU A 288 23.36 2.08 -5.60
N GLU A 289 22.84 0.85 -5.56
CA GLU A 289 21.43 0.49 -5.40
C GLU A 289 21.03 0.25 -3.92
N ASP A 290 22.00 0.22 -3.00
CA ASP A 290 21.84 -0.16 -1.59
C ASP A 290 20.75 0.62 -0.84
N LEU A 291 20.56 1.90 -1.18
CA LEU A 291 19.55 2.76 -0.55
C LEU A 291 18.17 2.68 -1.21
N ALA A 292 18.05 2.07 -2.38
CA ALA A 292 16.80 1.96 -3.11
C ALA A 292 15.64 1.33 -2.30
N PRO A 293 15.85 0.35 -1.40
CA PRO A 293 14.78 -0.16 -0.53
C PRO A 293 14.05 0.94 0.25
N LEU A 294 14.72 2.05 0.60
CA LEU A 294 14.12 3.16 1.33
C LEU A 294 13.07 3.93 0.53
N ILE A 295 13.14 3.91 -0.80
CA ILE A 295 12.11 4.51 -1.68
C ILE A 295 11.15 3.46 -2.23
N LEU A 296 11.61 2.23 -2.47
CA LEU A 296 10.79 1.15 -2.98
C LEU A 296 9.67 0.78 -2.01
N HIS A 297 9.94 0.70 -0.70
CA HIS A 297 8.90 0.43 0.29
C HIS A 297 7.78 1.50 0.29
N PRO A 298 8.08 2.81 0.38
CA PRO A 298 7.11 3.88 0.21
C PRO A 298 6.31 3.88 -1.09
N LEU A 299 6.92 3.51 -2.23
CA LEU A 299 6.27 3.53 -3.54
C LEU A 299 5.42 2.29 -3.82
N ALA A 300 5.85 1.12 -3.35
CA ALA A 300 5.25 -0.14 -3.74
C ALA A 300 3.85 -0.34 -3.12
N PRO A 301 2.89 -0.98 -3.81
CA PRO A 301 1.60 -1.29 -3.21
C PRO A 301 1.73 -2.15 -1.94
N LEU A 302 0.76 -2.07 -1.04
CA LEU A 302 0.70 -2.92 0.16
C LEU A 302 0.67 -4.40 -0.25
N GLY A 303 1.47 -5.20 0.46
CA GLY A 303 1.67 -6.62 0.15
C GLY A 303 2.88 -6.90 -0.75
N SER A 304 3.46 -5.88 -1.40
CA SER A 304 4.69 -6.06 -2.20
C SER A 304 5.82 -6.60 -1.35
N VAL A 305 6.76 -7.30 -1.96
CA VAL A 305 7.93 -7.83 -1.25
C VAL A 305 9.18 -7.17 -1.81
N VAL A 306 10.04 -6.64 -0.93
CA VAL A 306 11.39 -6.19 -1.30
C VAL A 306 12.40 -7.20 -0.75
N LEU A 307 13.27 -7.65 -1.64
CA LEU A 307 14.34 -8.60 -1.39
C LEU A 307 15.68 -7.93 -1.67
N TYR A 308 16.62 -8.05 -0.74
CA TYR A 308 17.98 -7.56 -0.94
C TYR A 308 18.99 -8.44 -0.21
N GLY A 309 20.22 -8.47 -0.72
CA GLY A 309 21.29 -9.28 -0.15
C GLY A 309 21.82 -8.69 1.15
N GLN A 310 22.19 -9.56 2.10
CA GLN A 310 23.00 -9.19 3.26
C GLN A 310 24.35 -9.91 3.16
N PRO A 311 25.46 -9.19 2.91
CA PRO A 311 26.79 -9.79 2.75
C PRO A 311 27.15 -10.76 3.88
N GLY A 312 27.67 -11.93 3.51
CA GLY A 312 28.06 -13.01 4.43
C GLY A 312 26.94 -13.62 5.29
N SER A 313 25.68 -13.19 5.11
CA SER A 313 24.58 -13.54 6.03
C SER A 313 23.38 -14.19 5.34
N GLY A 314 23.00 -13.74 4.14
CA GLY A 314 21.88 -14.31 3.39
C GLY A 314 21.07 -13.26 2.64
N VAL A 315 19.75 -13.42 2.64
CA VAL A 315 18.79 -12.54 1.95
C VAL A 315 17.85 -11.92 2.97
N VAL A 316 17.61 -10.63 2.89
CA VAL A 316 16.60 -9.94 3.69
C VAL A 316 15.28 -9.94 2.92
N LEU A 317 14.23 -10.35 3.61
CA LEU A 317 12.85 -10.37 3.13
C LEU A 317 12.02 -9.34 3.89
N ARG A 318 11.40 -8.40 3.17
CA ARG A 318 10.54 -7.39 3.77
C ARG A 318 9.26 -7.15 2.95
N TRP A 319 8.12 -7.43 3.57
CA TRP A 319 6.81 -7.02 3.03
C TRP A 319 6.58 -5.52 3.21
N CYS A 320 5.99 -4.91 2.19
CA CYS A 320 5.56 -3.53 2.17
C CYS A 320 4.23 -3.40 2.93
N SER A 321 4.34 -3.02 4.20
CA SER A 321 3.24 -2.64 5.09
C SER A 321 3.22 -1.12 5.31
N GLU A 322 2.12 -0.58 5.83
CA GLU A 322 2.07 0.83 6.28
C GLU A 322 3.17 1.14 7.32
N GLU A 323 3.52 0.17 8.18
CA GLU A 323 4.61 0.31 9.14
C GLU A 323 5.97 0.41 8.45
N SER A 324 6.22 -0.43 7.44
CA SER A 324 7.45 -0.34 6.66
C SER A 324 7.58 1.00 5.93
N LYS A 325 6.49 1.48 5.32
CA LYS A 325 6.42 2.78 4.63
C LYS A 325 6.66 3.92 5.60
N GLN A 326 6.06 3.88 6.79
CA GLN A 326 6.26 4.89 7.83
C GLN A 326 7.70 4.93 8.32
N ARG A 327 8.34 3.78 8.51
CA ARG A 327 9.76 3.71 8.89
C ARG A 327 10.64 4.33 7.81
N CYS A 328 10.45 3.96 6.54
CA CYS A 328 11.18 4.55 5.43
C CYS A 328 10.96 6.06 5.33
N ARG A 329 9.71 6.53 5.44
CA ARG A 329 9.39 7.97 5.45
C ARG A 329 10.13 8.72 6.56
N LYS A 330 10.21 8.14 7.77
CA LYS A 330 10.98 8.70 8.89
C LYS A 330 12.48 8.79 8.53
N LEU A 331 13.06 7.71 8.01
CA LEU A 331 14.48 7.66 7.65
C LEU A 331 14.81 8.67 6.55
N LEU A 332 14.00 8.75 5.49
CA LEU A 332 14.13 9.73 4.41
C LEU A 332 14.09 11.18 4.92
N GLY A 333 13.32 11.46 5.97
CA GLY A 333 13.29 12.77 6.62
C GLY A 333 14.55 13.12 7.43
N GLY A 334 15.47 12.17 7.63
CA GLY A 334 16.75 12.38 8.30
C GLY A 334 17.95 12.51 7.36
N PHE A 335 17.74 12.49 6.03
CA PHE A 335 18.78 12.78 5.05
C PHE A 335 19.02 14.29 4.94
N ASP A 336 20.21 14.67 4.48
CA ASP A 336 20.54 16.07 4.16
C ASP A 336 20.37 16.33 2.66
N SER A 337 19.96 17.55 2.29
CA SER A 337 19.99 17.99 0.90
C SER A 337 21.42 17.88 0.36
N GLY A 338 21.57 17.31 -0.84
CA GLY A 338 22.82 17.35 -1.58
C GLY A 338 23.08 18.75 -2.11
N ASP A 339 24.28 19.26 -1.88
CA ASP A 339 24.84 20.44 -2.56
C ASP A 339 25.07 20.16 -4.05
#